data_AF-A0A5X5ZS09-F1
#
_entry.id   AF-A0A5X5ZS09-F1
#
_cell.length_a   1.000
_cell.length_b   1.000
_cell.length_c   1.000
_cell.angle_alpha   90.00
_cell.angle_beta   90.00
_cell.angle_gamma   90.00
#
_symmetry.space_group_name_H-M   'P 1'
#
loop_
_entity.id
_entity.type
_entity.pdbx_description
1 polymer ?
#
loop_
_entity_poly.entity_id
_entity_poly.type
_entity_poly.pdbx_seq_one_letter_code
_entity_poly.pdbx_strand_id
1 'polypeptide(L)'
;GLRTCGDIQQCDLAMLLKRFGKFGRVLWERSQGIDERDVNSERLRKSVGVERTLAEDIHEWSDCEAIIEHLYPELERRLAIVKPDLLIARQGVKLKFNDFQQTTQEHVWPQLNKEDLITTARKTWDERRGERGVRLVGLHVTLLDPQLERQLVLGL
;
A
#
# COMPACT_ATOMS: atom_id res chain seq x y z
N GLY A 1 -2.52 13.15 -27.96
CA GLY A 1 -3.58 13.72 -28.79
C GLY A 1 -4.82 14.15 -28.02
N LEU A 2 -4.98 13.77 -26.74
CA LEU A 2 -6.12 14.17 -25.90
C LEU A 2 -5.54 14.93 -24.70
N ARG A 3 -5.87 16.20 -24.55
CA ARG A 3 -5.35 17.13 -23.52
C ARG A 3 -6.48 17.78 -22.72
N THR A 4 -7.66 17.93 -23.30
CA THR A 4 -8.83 18.55 -22.67
C THR A 4 -9.98 17.54 -22.52
N CYS A 5 -10.96 17.85 -21.65
CA CYS A 5 -12.20 17.07 -21.58
C CYS A 5 -12.94 17.06 -22.92
N GLY A 6 -12.91 18.16 -23.68
CA GLY A 6 -13.50 18.25 -25.01
C GLY A 6 -12.90 17.24 -25.99
N ASP A 7 -11.60 16.97 -25.90
CA ASP A 7 -10.94 15.97 -26.75
C ASP A 7 -11.45 14.55 -26.42
N ILE A 8 -11.70 14.26 -25.13
CA ILE A 8 -12.23 12.97 -24.67
C ILE A 8 -13.70 12.82 -25.06
N GLN A 9 -14.49 13.89 -25.01
CA GLN A 9 -15.90 13.88 -25.44
C GLN A 9 -16.06 13.52 -26.92
N GLN A 10 -15.08 13.86 -27.77
CA GLN A 10 -15.06 13.51 -29.19
C GLN A 10 -14.59 12.07 -29.47
N CYS A 11 -14.15 11.35 -28.43
CA CYS A 11 -13.72 9.95 -28.55
C CYS A 11 -14.89 8.99 -28.33
N ASP A 12 -14.89 7.90 -29.10
CA ASP A 12 -15.76 6.77 -28.84
C ASP A 12 -15.40 6.06 -27.51
N LEU A 13 -16.41 5.81 -26.67
CA LEU A 13 -16.25 5.13 -25.39
C LEU A 13 -15.65 3.73 -25.56
N ALA A 14 -16.00 2.99 -26.62
CA ALA A 14 -15.44 1.65 -26.84
C ALA A 14 -13.93 1.69 -27.07
N MET A 15 -13.43 2.73 -27.76
CA MET A 15 -11.99 2.96 -27.92
C MET A 15 -11.31 3.24 -26.57
N LEU A 16 -11.91 4.08 -25.72
CA LEU A 16 -11.37 4.41 -24.40
C LEU A 16 -11.37 3.18 -23.47
N LEU A 17 -12.42 2.37 -23.49
CA LEU A 17 -12.49 1.11 -22.75
C LEU A 17 -11.43 0.12 -23.23
N LYS A 18 -11.21 -0.01 -24.54
CA LYS A 18 -10.19 -0.90 -25.10
C LYS A 18 -8.77 -0.48 -24.70
N ARG A 19 -8.49 0.82 -24.63
CA ARG A 19 -7.15 1.34 -24.31
C ARG A 19 -6.88 1.45 -22.80
N PHE A 20 -7.89 1.84 -22.02
CA PHE A 20 -7.72 2.22 -20.61
C PHE A 20 -8.58 1.38 -19.64
N GLY A 21 -9.34 0.41 -20.14
CA GLY A 21 -10.21 -0.44 -19.32
C GLY A 21 -11.25 0.36 -18.55
N LYS A 22 -11.46 0.01 -17.27
CA LYS A 22 -12.39 0.71 -16.36
C LYS A 22 -12.08 2.20 -16.24
N PHE A 23 -10.80 2.58 -16.30
CA PHE A 23 -10.40 3.99 -16.23
C PHE A 23 -10.85 4.78 -17.47
N GLY A 24 -10.96 4.13 -18.63
CA GLY A 24 -11.50 4.76 -19.85
C GLY A 24 -12.95 5.21 -19.69
N ARG A 25 -13.77 4.41 -19.00
CA ARG A 25 -15.14 4.79 -18.64
C ARG A 25 -15.16 5.99 -17.70
N VAL A 26 -14.35 5.95 -16.63
CA VAL A 26 -14.23 7.08 -15.69
C VAL A 26 -13.82 8.36 -16.40
N LEU A 27 -12.82 8.31 -17.29
CA LEU A 27 -12.39 9.46 -18.09
C LEU A 27 -13.53 10.04 -18.94
N TRP A 28 -14.29 9.18 -19.62
CA TRP A 28 -15.39 9.59 -20.49
C TRP A 28 -16.55 10.21 -19.71
N GLU A 29 -16.94 9.61 -18.59
CA GLU A 29 -17.99 10.13 -17.70
C GLU A 29 -17.59 11.47 -17.08
N ARG A 30 -16.38 11.56 -16.49
CA ARG A 30 -15.90 12.79 -15.87
C ARG A 30 -15.70 13.91 -16.87
N SER A 31 -15.33 13.59 -18.11
CA SER A 31 -15.24 14.59 -19.18
C SER A 31 -16.60 15.18 -19.55
N GLN A 32 -17.72 14.50 -19.26
CA GLN A 32 -19.09 15.00 -19.44
C GLN A 32 -19.70 15.59 -18.16
N GLY A 33 -18.90 15.73 -17.10
CA GLY A 33 -19.40 16.20 -15.80
C GLY A 33 -20.22 15.16 -15.03
N ILE A 34 -20.21 13.89 -15.43
CA ILE A 34 -20.90 12.81 -14.74
C ILE A 34 -19.99 12.26 -13.65
N ASP A 35 -20.42 12.34 -12.40
CA ASP A 35 -19.79 11.72 -11.23
C ASP A 35 -20.85 11.22 -10.24
N GLU A 36 -21.26 9.96 -10.39
CA GLU A 36 -22.29 9.33 -9.53
C GLU A 36 -21.74 8.84 -8.17
N ARG A 37 -20.52 9.25 -7.77
CA ARG A 37 -19.99 8.84 -6.47
C ARG A 37 -20.73 9.59 -5.37
N ASP A 38 -21.44 8.84 -4.53
CA ASP A 38 -22.04 9.38 -3.33
C ASP A 38 -20.99 9.93 -2.36
N VAL A 39 -21.40 10.95 -1.60
CA VAL A 39 -20.63 11.41 -0.45
C VAL A 39 -20.66 10.31 0.62
N ASN A 40 -19.51 9.75 0.95
CA ASN A 40 -19.38 8.72 1.97
C ASN A 40 -18.70 9.29 3.23
N SER A 41 -19.50 9.53 4.28
CA SER A 41 -19.02 10.01 5.58
C SER A 41 -18.46 8.92 6.49
N GLU A 42 -18.62 7.65 6.13
CA GLU A 42 -18.30 6.48 6.96
C GLU A 42 -17.05 5.73 6.48
N ARG A 43 -16.18 6.40 5.72
CA ARG A 43 -14.99 5.75 5.16
C ARG A 43 -14.02 5.31 6.26
N LEU A 44 -13.97 4.01 6.50
CA LEU A 44 -13.00 3.40 7.42
C LEU A 44 -11.61 3.28 6.79
N ARG A 45 -10.58 3.42 7.62
CA ARG A 45 -9.19 3.18 7.24
C ARG A 45 -9.01 1.69 6.89
N LYS A 46 -8.29 1.40 5.81
CA LYS A 46 -8.04 0.03 5.32
C LYS A 46 -6.62 -0.48 5.59
N SER A 47 -5.69 0.43 5.85
CA SER A 47 -4.28 0.10 6.09
C SER A 47 -3.62 1.15 6.98
N VAL A 48 -2.55 0.73 7.65
CA VAL A 48 -1.67 1.60 8.45
C VAL A 48 -0.24 1.36 7.98
N GLY A 49 0.56 2.41 7.84
CA GLY A 49 1.95 2.28 7.42
C GLY A 49 2.84 3.37 8.00
N VAL A 50 4.12 3.05 8.08
CA VAL A 50 5.19 3.96 8.48
C VAL A 50 6.36 3.72 7.53
N GLU A 51 6.86 4.79 6.92
CA GLU A 51 8.00 4.72 6.01
C GLU A 51 8.91 5.92 6.22
N ARG A 52 10.19 5.75 5.93
CA ARG A 52 11.20 6.80 6.04
C ARG A 52 12.06 6.81 4.80
N THR A 53 12.10 7.96 4.12
CA THR A 53 13.15 8.24 3.12
C THR A 53 14.40 8.67 3.88
N LEU A 54 15.53 8.07 3.54
CA LEU A 54 16.83 8.29 4.17
C LEU A 54 17.55 9.47 3.51
N ALA A 55 18.46 10.10 4.25
CA ALA A 55 19.29 11.17 3.73
C ALA A 55 20.33 10.64 2.72
N GLU A 56 20.87 9.45 3.01
CA GLU A 56 21.81 8.72 2.15
C GLU A 56 21.25 7.31 1.89
N ASP A 57 21.55 6.77 0.72
CA ASP A 57 21.11 5.42 0.35
C ASP A 57 21.92 4.38 1.12
N ILE A 58 21.28 3.35 1.66
CA ILE A 58 21.94 2.26 2.40
C ILE A 58 22.28 1.10 1.47
N HIS A 59 23.38 0.42 1.79
CA HIS A 59 23.92 -0.68 0.99
C HIS A 59 24.12 -1.98 1.77
N GLU A 60 24.05 -1.93 3.10
CA GLU A 60 24.19 -3.08 3.99
C GLU A 60 22.86 -3.47 4.63
N TRP A 61 22.68 -4.77 4.82
CA TRP A 61 21.45 -5.29 5.44
C TRP A 61 21.28 -4.79 6.89
N SER A 62 22.38 -4.69 7.65
CA SER A 62 22.35 -4.24 9.04
C SER A 62 21.73 -2.85 9.19
N ASP A 63 21.96 -1.96 8.24
CA ASP A 63 21.36 -0.62 8.23
C ASP A 63 19.84 -0.70 8.01
N CYS A 64 19.40 -1.57 7.09
CA CYS A 64 17.98 -1.80 6.82
C CYS A 64 17.26 -2.34 8.05
N GLU A 65 17.85 -3.35 8.71
CA GLU A 65 17.31 -3.95 9.93
C GLU A 65 17.22 -2.94 11.07
N ALA A 66 18.27 -2.12 11.27
CA ALA A 66 18.26 -1.05 12.27
C ALA A 66 17.15 -0.01 12.02
N ILE A 67 16.86 0.30 10.76
CA ILE A 67 15.73 1.18 10.40
C ILE A 67 14.40 0.51 10.72
N ILE A 68 14.23 -0.78 10.42
CA ILE A 68 13.01 -1.53 10.72
C ILE A 68 12.75 -1.54 12.23
N GLU A 69 13.78 -1.79 13.04
CA GLU A 69 13.71 -1.72 14.51
C GLU A 69 13.25 -0.35 15.02
N HIS A 70 13.61 0.73 14.31
CA HIS A 70 13.15 2.07 14.64
C HIS A 70 11.72 2.38 14.15
N LEU A 71 11.31 1.82 13.00
CA LEU A 71 9.98 2.06 12.44
C LEU A 71 8.89 1.23 13.13
N TYR A 72 9.23 0.05 13.64
CA TYR A 72 8.26 -0.88 14.22
C TYR A 72 7.47 -0.29 15.40
N PRO A 73 8.08 0.34 16.43
CA PRO A 73 7.32 0.93 17.54
C PRO A 73 6.32 2.00 17.09
N GLU A 74 6.66 2.77 16.05
CA GLU A 74 5.75 3.78 15.51
C GLU A 74 4.60 3.13 14.73
N LEU A 75 4.85 2.03 14.01
CA LEU A 75 3.79 1.26 13.35
C LEU A 75 2.84 0.65 14.38
N GLU A 76 3.39 0.01 15.41
CA GLU A 76 2.64 -0.58 16.52
C GLU A 76 1.80 0.47 17.23
N ARG A 77 2.39 1.62 17.60
CA ARG A 77 1.67 2.74 18.23
C ARG A 77 0.52 3.25 17.35
N ARG A 78 0.75 3.42 16.04
CA ARG A 78 -0.29 3.88 15.11
C ARG A 78 -1.39 2.85 14.90
N LEU A 79 -1.05 1.57 14.91
CA LEU A 79 -2.00 0.47 14.80
C LEU A 79 -2.85 0.38 16.08
N ALA A 80 -2.24 0.44 17.26
CA ALA A 80 -2.92 0.36 18.55
C ALA A 80 -4.02 1.42 18.73
N ILE A 81 -3.88 2.60 18.10
CA ILE A 81 -4.92 3.66 18.11
C ILE A 81 -6.22 3.19 17.44
N VAL A 82 -6.14 2.32 16.42
CA VAL A 82 -7.30 1.85 15.65
C VAL A 82 -7.67 0.39 15.92
N LYS A 83 -6.71 -0.43 16.36
CA LYS A 83 -6.83 -1.85 16.69
C LYS A 83 -5.93 -2.16 17.90
N PRO A 84 -6.43 -2.01 19.14
CA PRO A 84 -5.63 -2.19 20.36
C PRO A 84 -5.07 -3.60 20.56
N ASP A 85 -5.71 -4.60 19.96
CA ASP A 85 -5.28 -6.01 19.95
C ASP A 85 -4.22 -6.32 18.86
N LEU A 86 -3.90 -5.33 18.03
CA LEU A 86 -2.96 -5.40 16.91
C LEU A 86 -3.33 -6.45 15.84
N LEU A 87 -4.60 -6.87 15.80
CA LEU A 87 -5.10 -7.80 14.80
C LEU A 87 -5.16 -7.14 13.42
N ILE A 88 -4.71 -7.88 12.41
CA ILE A 88 -4.53 -7.41 11.04
C ILE A 88 -4.90 -8.54 10.06
N ALA A 89 -5.16 -8.16 8.81
CA ALA A 89 -5.37 -9.12 7.74
C ALA A 89 -4.03 -9.54 7.09
N ARG A 90 -3.11 -8.58 6.97
CA ARG A 90 -1.85 -8.71 6.25
C ARG A 90 -0.81 -7.78 6.85
N GLN A 91 0.45 -8.15 6.77
CA GLN A 91 1.58 -7.24 7.00
C GLN A 91 2.61 -7.35 5.89
N GLY A 92 3.46 -6.34 5.79
CA GLY A 92 4.51 -6.32 4.80
C GLY A 92 5.46 -5.16 4.92
N VAL A 93 6.36 -5.13 3.96
CA VAL A 93 7.48 -4.21 3.87
C VAL A 93 7.49 -3.55 2.50
N LYS A 94 8.07 -2.35 2.46
CA LYS A 94 8.31 -1.59 1.23
C LYS A 94 9.76 -1.14 1.20
N LEU A 95 10.43 -1.41 0.09
CA LEU A 95 11.75 -0.86 -0.21
C LEU A 95 11.65 0.02 -1.47
N LYS A 96 12.23 1.22 -1.42
CA LYS A 96 12.47 2.04 -2.61
C LYS A 96 13.95 2.13 -2.87
N PHE A 97 14.33 1.96 -4.12
CA PHE A 97 15.72 1.97 -4.54
C PHE A 97 16.14 3.36 -5.04
N ASN A 98 17.44 3.54 -5.24
CA ASN A 98 18.04 4.78 -5.72
C ASN A 98 17.59 5.19 -7.14
N ASP A 99 17.15 4.23 -7.95
CA ASP A 99 16.52 4.42 -9.26
C ASP A 99 15.02 4.78 -9.20
N PHE A 100 14.49 5.03 -7.99
CA PHE A 100 13.09 5.34 -7.68
C PHE A 100 12.08 4.20 -7.94
N GLN A 101 12.52 3.03 -8.41
CA GLN A 101 11.68 1.85 -8.40
C GLN A 101 11.40 1.44 -6.94
N GLN A 102 10.20 0.92 -6.71
CA GLN A 102 9.81 0.42 -5.40
C GLN A 102 9.32 -1.01 -5.53
N THR A 103 9.53 -1.78 -4.47
CA THR A 103 8.94 -3.10 -4.29
C THR A 103 8.20 -3.13 -2.96
N THR A 104 7.06 -3.82 -2.97
CA THR A 104 6.26 -4.07 -1.78
C THR A 104 6.10 -5.57 -1.68
N GLN A 105 6.39 -6.14 -0.53
CA GLN A 105 6.15 -7.55 -0.25
C GLN A 105 5.30 -7.68 1.01
N GLU A 106 4.17 -8.37 0.88
CA GLU A 106 3.21 -8.56 1.95
C GLU A 106 2.53 -9.92 1.82
N HIS A 107 2.06 -10.44 2.95
CA HIS A 107 1.35 -11.71 3.03
C HIS A 107 0.29 -11.67 4.13
N VAL A 108 -0.58 -12.68 4.12
CA VAL A 108 -1.57 -12.85 5.19
C VAL A 108 -0.84 -13.13 6.49
N TRP A 109 -1.17 -12.36 7.51
CA TRP A 109 -0.62 -12.53 8.85
C TRP A 109 -1.64 -12.00 9.87
N PRO A 110 -1.91 -12.70 10.98
CA PRO A 110 -3.08 -12.42 11.82
C PRO A 110 -2.89 -11.27 12.82
N GLN A 111 -1.65 -11.03 13.25
CA GLN A 111 -1.34 -10.04 14.28
C GLN A 111 0.04 -9.45 14.04
N LEU A 112 0.19 -8.13 14.19
CA LEU A 112 1.47 -7.44 13.92
C LEU A 112 2.64 -8.16 14.58
N ASN A 113 3.64 -8.53 13.78
CA ASN A 113 4.81 -9.28 14.25
C ASN A 113 6.10 -8.73 13.65
N LYS A 114 7.03 -8.31 14.51
CA LYS A 114 8.31 -7.70 14.11
C LYS A 114 9.25 -8.68 13.41
N GLU A 115 9.39 -9.88 13.94
CA GLU A 115 10.34 -10.89 13.45
C GLU A 115 9.99 -11.35 12.02
N ASP A 116 8.70 -11.50 11.72
CA ASP A 116 8.21 -11.79 10.38
C ASP A 116 8.44 -10.61 9.43
N LEU A 117 8.26 -9.36 9.87
CA LEU A 117 8.58 -8.18 9.06
C LEU A 117 10.08 -8.11 8.72
N ILE A 118 10.97 -8.39 9.67
CA ILE A 118 12.41 -8.46 9.45
C ILE A 118 12.74 -9.58 8.46
N THR A 119 12.16 -10.77 8.64
CA THR A 119 12.35 -11.92 7.74
C THR A 119 11.89 -11.60 6.31
N THR A 120 10.74 -10.93 6.18
CA THR A 120 10.18 -10.51 4.90
C THR A 120 11.06 -9.45 4.24
N ALA A 121 11.51 -8.44 4.99
CA ALA A 121 12.44 -7.43 4.49
C ALA A 121 13.76 -8.05 4.04
N ARG A 122 14.28 -9.05 4.78
CA ARG A 122 15.52 -9.73 4.41
C ARG A 122 15.38 -10.43 3.07
N LYS A 123 14.29 -11.18 2.90
CA LYS A 123 13.97 -11.84 1.63
C LYS A 123 13.83 -10.83 0.49
N THR A 124 13.08 -9.75 0.70
CA THR A 124 12.90 -8.69 -0.32
C THR A 124 14.23 -8.02 -0.67
N TRP A 125 15.08 -7.77 0.33
CA TRP A 125 16.41 -7.22 0.15
C TRP A 125 17.27 -8.11 -0.74
N ASP A 126 17.36 -9.40 -0.42
CA ASP A 126 18.19 -10.37 -1.13
C ASP A 126 17.67 -10.64 -2.56
N GLU A 127 16.35 -10.73 -2.77
CA GLU A 127 15.76 -11.12 -4.05
C GLU A 127 15.52 -9.95 -5.02
N ARG A 128 15.24 -8.74 -4.51
CA ARG A 128 14.72 -7.63 -5.34
C ARG A 128 15.68 -6.48 -5.49
N ARG A 129 16.63 -6.28 -4.57
CA ARG A 129 17.51 -5.10 -4.60
C ARG A 129 18.49 -5.14 -5.77
N GLY A 130 19.06 -6.32 -6.05
CA GLY A 130 20.26 -6.41 -6.88
C GLY A 130 21.38 -5.58 -6.24
N GLU A 131 22.08 -4.78 -7.03
CA GLU A 131 23.20 -3.94 -6.55
C GLU A 131 22.76 -2.53 -6.11
N ARG A 132 21.46 -2.21 -6.21
CA ARG A 132 20.94 -0.85 -5.97
C ARG A 132 21.03 -0.46 -4.50
N GLY A 133 21.28 0.83 -4.22
CA GLY A 133 21.11 1.40 -2.89
C GLY A 133 19.63 1.49 -2.53
N VAL A 134 19.30 1.28 -1.25
CA VAL A 134 17.93 1.46 -0.74
C VAL A 134 17.82 2.85 -0.10
N ARG A 135 16.84 3.64 -0.56
CA ARG A 135 16.63 5.01 -0.12
C ARG A 135 15.42 5.21 0.78
N LEU A 136 14.53 4.23 0.82
CA LEU A 136 13.35 4.24 1.69
C LEU A 136 13.08 2.83 2.18
N VAL A 137 12.80 2.74 3.48
CA VAL A 137 12.30 1.55 4.14
C VAL A 137 10.92 1.87 4.72
N GLY A 138 9.97 0.97 4.52
CA GLY A 138 8.61 1.10 5.03
C GLY A 138 8.06 -0.20 5.55
N LEU A 139 7.21 -0.11 6.55
CA LEU A 139 6.42 -1.19 7.12
C LEU A 139 4.95 -0.84 6.98
N HIS A 140 4.11 -1.81 6.64
CA HIS A 140 2.68 -1.57 6.48
C HIS A 140 1.85 -2.80 6.86
N VAL A 141 0.61 -2.53 7.25
CA VAL A 141 -0.41 -3.54 7.53
C VAL A 141 -1.70 -3.22 6.79
N THR A 142 -2.44 -4.27 6.43
CA THR A 142 -3.82 -4.19 5.97
C THR A 142 -4.73 -4.56 7.13
N LEU A 143 -5.74 -3.73 7.40
CA LEU A 143 -6.71 -3.96 8.45
C LEU A 143 -7.75 -4.99 7.99
N LEU A 144 -8.32 -5.73 8.93
CA LEU A 144 -9.43 -6.63 8.67
C LEU A 144 -10.65 -5.85 8.17
N ASP A 145 -11.39 -6.45 7.24
CA ASP A 145 -12.67 -5.89 6.83
C ASP A 145 -13.67 -6.10 7.98
N PRO A 146 -14.31 -5.04 8.51
CA PRO A 146 -15.29 -5.17 9.59
C PRO A 146 -16.44 -6.13 9.27
N GLN A 147 -16.77 -6.32 7.99
CA GLN A 147 -17.78 -7.30 7.58
C GLN A 147 -17.30 -8.74 7.71
N LEU A 148 -16.02 -9.01 7.43
CA LEU A 148 -15.41 -10.33 7.67
C LEU A 148 -15.23 -10.62 9.17
N GLU A 149 -14.87 -9.61 9.99
CA GLU A 149 -14.71 -9.79 11.43
C GLU A 149 -15.99 -10.27 12.11
N ARG A 150 -17.16 -9.72 11.73
CA ARG A 150 -18.45 -10.10 12.30
C ARG A 150 -18.85 -11.54 11.98
N GLN A 151 -18.40 -12.08 10.84
CA GLN A 151 -18.75 -13.43 10.41
C GLN A 151 -18.00 -14.50 11.22
N LEU A 152 -16.80 -14.20 11.73
CA LEU A 152 -16.01 -15.14 12.53
C LEU A 152 -16.58 -15.35 13.95
N VAL A 153 -17.35 -14.38 14.48
CA VAL A 153 -17.92 -14.45 15.84
C VAL A 153 -19.16 -15.36 15.91
N LEU A 154 -19.83 -15.63 14.77
CA LEU A 154 -21.06 -16.42 14.72
C LEU A 154 -20.82 -17.94 14.56
N GLY A 155 -19.56 -18.39 14.59
CA GLY A 155 -19.17 -19.78 14.41
C GLY A 155 -18.82 -20.54 15.70
N LEU A 156 -19.12 -19.98 16.87
CA LEU A 156 -18.92 -20.60 18.19
C LEU A 156 -20.26 -20.88 18.87
#